data_AF-A0A221MAU7-F1
#
_entry.id   AF-A0A221MAU7-F1
#
_cell.length_a   1.000
_cell.length_b   1.000
_cell.length_c   1.000
_cell.angle_alpha   90.00
_cell.angle_beta   90.00
_cell.angle_gamma   90.00
#
_symmetry.space_group_name_H-M   'P 1'
#
loop_
_entity.id
_entity.type
_entity.pdbx_description
1 polymer ?
#
loop_
_entity_poly.entity_id
_entity_poly.type
_entity_poly.pdbx_seq_one_letter_code
_entity_poly.pdbx_strand_id
1 'polypeptide(L)'
;MDSKNDTSNLPAPKGMIYVYDPSPLNWLYVLFNSMEELVRADPLGRVIPNLAKKANWVNDLTLELPLQKGVVFQDGGPFTARTVQNSFNQLHQWAAPHPPGTWLNLPEETTLETVDNYTVRFHFPYPSGLAKAKLRAVHMANNLFFNKLGFGYVTQGSGEGHW
;
A
#
# COMPACT_ATOMS: atom_id res chain seq x y z
N MET A 1 -17.31 18.45 17.52
CA MET A 1 -17.38 19.64 16.64
C MET A 1 -17.02 19.15 15.26
N ASP A 2 -18.01 18.69 14.50
CA ASP A 2 -17.82 18.16 13.14
C ASP A 2 -18.42 19.16 12.16
N SER A 3 -17.61 20.08 11.64
CA SER A 3 -18.00 20.90 10.50
C SER A 3 -17.84 20.06 9.24
N LYS A 4 -18.90 19.32 8.87
CA LYS A 4 -19.05 18.82 7.50
C LYS A 4 -19.07 20.04 6.59
N ASN A 5 -18.07 20.18 5.73
CA ASN A 5 -18.03 21.23 4.72
C ASN A 5 -19.30 21.13 3.86
N ASP A 6 -20.11 22.18 3.90
CA ASP A 6 -21.29 22.34 3.07
C ASP A 6 -20.87 22.51 1.61
N THR A 7 -21.00 21.44 0.83
CA THR A 7 -20.65 21.42 -0.59
C THR A 7 -21.74 22.02 -1.49
N SER A 8 -22.85 22.52 -0.91
CA SER A 8 -23.97 23.08 -1.69
C SER A 8 -23.62 24.35 -2.47
N ASN A 9 -22.46 24.96 -2.19
CA ASN A 9 -22.04 26.23 -2.77
C ASN A 9 -20.74 26.16 -3.59
N LEU A 10 -20.32 24.96 -4.00
CA LEU A 10 -19.17 24.82 -4.90
C LEU A 10 -19.55 25.28 -6.32
N PRO A 11 -18.73 26.11 -6.99
CA PRO A 11 -19.00 26.52 -8.36
C PRO A 11 -19.07 25.29 -9.26
N ALA A 12 -20.07 25.26 -10.15
CA ALA A 12 -20.23 24.18 -11.12
C ALA A 12 -18.94 24.00 -11.94
N PRO A 13 -18.52 22.75 -12.24
CA PRO A 13 -17.36 22.49 -13.08
C PRO A 13 -17.46 23.29 -14.39
N LYS A 14 -16.42 24.07 -14.71
CA LYS A 14 -16.37 24.95 -15.89
C LYS A 14 -16.16 24.19 -17.21
N GLY A 15 -15.84 22.89 -17.14
CA GLY A 15 -15.57 22.03 -18.29
C GLY A 15 -14.95 20.70 -17.87
N MET A 16 -14.79 19.80 -18.84
CA MET A 16 -14.11 18.52 -18.67
C MET A 16 -12.79 18.55 -19.44
N ILE A 17 -11.70 18.13 -18.79
CA ILE A 17 -10.41 17.91 -19.45
C ILE A 17 -10.25 16.42 -19.69
N TYR A 18 -10.08 16.03 -20.95
CA TYR A 18 -9.70 14.67 -21.32
C TYR A 18 -8.17 14.58 -21.26
N VAL A 19 -7.65 13.95 -20.22
CA VAL A 19 -6.22 13.65 -20.12
C VAL A 19 -5.99 12.30 -20.81
N TYR A 20 -5.27 12.32 -21.93
CA TYR A 20 -4.79 11.12 -22.60
C TYR A 20 -3.31 10.92 -22.27
N ASP A 21 -3.01 9.89 -21.48
CA ASP A 21 -1.64 9.45 -21.21
C ASP A 21 -1.41 8.10 -21.92
N PRO A 22 -0.62 8.07 -23.00
CA PRO A 22 -0.33 6.83 -23.73
C PRO A 22 0.72 5.95 -23.03
N SER A 23 1.29 6.39 -21.91
CA SER A 23 2.35 5.66 -21.23
C SER A 23 1.84 4.34 -20.65
N PRO A 24 2.44 3.19 -21.00
CA PRO A 24 2.10 1.91 -20.38
C PRO A 24 2.51 1.85 -18.90
N LEU A 25 3.23 2.87 -18.41
CA LEU A 25 3.70 2.99 -17.03
C LEU A 25 3.01 4.13 -16.26
N ASN A 26 2.06 4.86 -16.86
CA ASN A 26 1.30 5.92 -16.15
C ASN A 26 0.82 5.43 -14.79
N TRP A 27 0.45 4.17 -14.77
CA TRP A 27 -0.06 3.53 -13.60
C TRP A 27 0.88 3.51 -12.40
N LEU A 28 2.15 3.24 -12.65
CA LEU A 28 3.13 3.25 -11.60
C LEU A 28 3.23 4.64 -10.94
N TYR A 29 3.07 5.71 -11.73
CA TYR A 29 3.10 7.08 -11.23
C TYR A 29 1.86 7.44 -10.41
N VAL A 30 0.66 7.07 -10.88
CA VAL A 30 -0.56 7.32 -10.10
C VAL A 30 -0.50 6.54 -8.78
N LEU A 31 0.00 5.29 -8.77
CA LEU A 31 0.20 4.52 -7.54
C LEU A 31 1.12 5.22 -6.55
N PHE A 32 2.33 5.60 -6.98
CA PHE A 32 3.32 6.25 -6.11
C PHE A 32 2.91 7.64 -5.61
N ASN A 33 1.93 8.29 -6.25
CA ASN A 33 1.45 9.61 -5.83
C ASN A 33 0.10 9.57 -5.09
N SER A 34 -0.61 8.44 -5.10
CA SER A 34 -1.94 8.31 -4.47
C SER A 34 -1.97 7.34 -3.30
N MET A 35 -0.96 6.47 -3.18
CA MET A 35 -0.85 5.47 -2.13
C MET A 35 0.53 5.54 -1.47
N GLU A 36 0.53 5.29 -0.17
CA GLU A 36 1.73 5.30 0.65
C GLU A 36 2.06 3.87 1.10
N GLU A 37 3.33 3.60 1.37
CA GLU A 37 3.77 2.29 1.88
C GLU A 37 4.18 2.36 3.36
N LEU A 38 4.39 1.19 3.96
CA LEU A 38 4.87 1.11 5.35
C LEU A 38 6.25 1.76 5.54
N VAL A 39 7.09 1.66 4.52
CA VAL A 39 8.44 2.21 4.44
C VAL A 39 8.67 2.78 3.05
N ARG A 40 9.53 3.79 2.94
CA ARG A 40 9.85 4.44 1.67
C ARG A 40 11.34 4.51 1.43
N ALA A 41 11.73 4.81 0.20
CA ALA A 41 13.09 5.23 -0.11
C ALA A 41 13.21 6.75 0.05
N ASP A 42 14.29 7.20 0.67
CA ASP A 42 14.68 8.61 0.64
C ASP A 42 15.49 8.94 -0.64
N PRO A 43 15.83 10.22 -0.90
CA PRO A 43 16.59 10.60 -2.10
C PRO A 43 17.99 9.95 -2.22
N LEU A 44 18.52 9.38 -1.14
CA LEU A 44 19.79 8.66 -1.12
C LEU A 44 19.61 7.14 -1.26
N GLY A 45 18.38 6.68 -1.50
CA GLY A 45 18.04 5.26 -1.64
C GLY A 45 17.96 4.50 -0.32
N ARG A 46 18.01 5.19 0.83
CA ARG A 46 17.90 4.54 2.15
C ARG A 46 16.45 4.19 2.43
N VAL A 47 16.21 3.00 2.98
CA VAL A 47 14.87 2.58 3.43
C VAL A 47 14.57 3.24 4.76
N ILE A 48 13.58 4.12 4.79
CA ILE A 48 13.17 4.88 5.97
C ILE A 48 11.69 4.59 6.33
N PRO A 49 11.30 4.77 7.61
CA PRO A 49 9.90 4.64 8.03
C PRO A 49 8.97 5.62 7.29
N ASN A 50 7.71 5.21 7.11
CA ASN A 50 6.65 6.04 6.52
C ASN A 50 5.33 5.85 7.30
N LEU A 51 4.39 5.04 6.79
CA LEU A 51 3.18 4.67 7.52
C LEU A 51 3.44 3.75 8.73
N ALA A 52 4.56 3.03 8.72
CA ALA A 52 5.13 2.46 9.95
C ALA A 52 6.03 3.49 10.63
N LYS A 53 5.99 3.54 11.96
CA LYS A 53 6.87 4.39 12.77
C LYS A 53 8.31 3.91 12.77
N LYS A 54 8.50 2.59 12.70
CA LYS A 54 9.78 1.89 12.66
C LYS A 54 9.55 0.44 12.20
N ALA A 55 10.63 -0.25 11.85
CA ALA A 55 10.62 -1.68 11.53
C ALA A 55 11.72 -2.37 12.35
N ASN A 56 11.31 -3.20 13.32
CA ASN A 56 12.18 -3.82 14.31
C ASN A 56 12.14 -5.33 14.17
N TRP A 57 13.31 -5.97 14.06
CA TRP A 57 13.42 -7.42 14.21
C TRP A 57 13.27 -7.77 15.70
N VAL A 58 12.27 -8.57 16.05
CA VAL A 58 12.09 -9.09 17.42
C VAL A 58 12.77 -10.44 17.60
N ASN A 59 13.02 -11.14 16.49
CA ASN A 59 13.89 -12.30 16.33
C ASN A 59 14.33 -12.39 14.85
N ASP A 60 15.08 -13.42 14.48
CA ASP A 60 15.65 -13.59 13.13
C ASP A 60 14.61 -13.71 12.01
N LEU A 61 13.36 -14.05 12.34
CA LEU A 61 12.29 -14.36 11.39
C LEU A 61 11.05 -13.47 11.55
N THR A 62 11.02 -12.56 12.53
CA THR A 62 9.83 -11.77 12.85
C THR A 62 10.15 -10.28 12.85
N LEU A 63 9.52 -9.54 11.95
CA LEU A 63 9.66 -8.09 11.81
C LEU A 63 8.40 -7.39 12.30
N GLU A 64 8.52 -6.64 13.40
CA GLU A 64 7.44 -5.87 14.01
C GLU A 64 7.42 -4.42 13.51
N LEU A 65 6.25 -3.95 13.10
CA LEU A 65 6.00 -2.61 12.62
C LEU A 65 4.87 -1.95 13.43
N PRO A 66 5.22 -1.07 14.39
CA PRO A 66 4.26 -0.13 14.98
C PRO A 66 3.83 0.89 13.92
N LEU A 67 2.54 1.14 13.79
CA LEU A 67 1.93 1.98 12.77
C LEU A 67 1.71 3.43 13.26
N GLN A 68 1.69 4.37 12.32
CA GLN A 68 1.27 5.74 12.57
C GLN A 68 -0.20 5.76 13.03
N LYS A 69 -0.52 6.62 14.00
CA LYS A 69 -1.88 6.80 14.54
C LYS A 69 -2.49 8.08 13.96
N GLY A 70 -3.81 8.10 13.79
CA GLY A 70 -4.54 9.27 13.28
C GLY A 70 -4.39 9.51 11.77
N VAL A 71 -3.76 8.58 11.04
CA VAL A 71 -3.73 8.62 9.58
C VAL A 71 -5.09 8.21 9.03
N VAL A 72 -5.59 8.97 8.08
CA VAL A 72 -6.88 8.75 7.41
C VAL A 72 -6.70 8.74 5.90
N PHE A 73 -7.50 7.94 5.22
CA PHE A 73 -7.62 7.93 3.77
C PHE A 73 -8.49 9.09 3.29
N GLN A 74 -8.44 9.36 1.99
CA GLN A 74 -9.22 10.39 1.31
C GLN A 74 -10.74 10.23 1.43
N ASP A 75 -11.23 9.02 1.74
CA ASP A 75 -12.63 8.73 2.04
C ASP A 75 -12.99 8.88 3.52
N GLY A 76 -12.05 9.31 4.35
CA GLY A 76 -12.18 9.44 5.81
C GLY A 76 -11.97 8.13 6.59
N GLY A 77 -11.72 7.00 5.92
CA GLY A 77 -11.45 5.73 6.58
C GLY A 77 -10.12 5.74 7.35
N PRO A 78 -10.00 5.06 8.50
CA PRO A 78 -8.76 5.06 9.27
C PRO A 78 -7.73 4.09 8.69
N PHE A 79 -6.45 4.47 8.78
CA PHE A 79 -5.33 3.55 8.57
C PHE A 79 -5.04 2.76 9.85
N THR A 80 -5.12 1.42 9.77
CA THR A 80 -4.92 0.50 10.89
C THR A 80 -4.22 -0.79 10.43
N ALA A 81 -3.87 -1.66 11.37
CA ALA A 81 -3.34 -3.00 11.09
C ALA A 81 -4.24 -3.83 10.14
N ARG A 82 -5.57 -3.63 10.19
CA ARG A 82 -6.52 -4.27 9.27
C ARG A 82 -6.28 -3.83 7.82
N THR A 83 -5.94 -2.57 7.59
CA THR A 83 -5.60 -2.07 6.26
C THR A 83 -4.36 -2.77 5.72
N VAL A 84 -3.33 -2.90 6.55
CA VAL A 84 -2.09 -3.59 6.19
C VAL A 84 -2.35 -5.06 5.85
N GLN A 85 -3.17 -5.74 6.65
CA GLN A 85 -3.58 -7.13 6.38
C GLN A 85 -4.31 -7.27 5.06
N ASN A 86 -5.24 -6.35 4.77
CA ASN A 86 -5.98 -6.41 3.51
C ASN A 86 -5.04 -6.20 2.32
N SER A 87 -4.23 -5.15 2.33
CA SER A 87 -3.23 -4.90 1.29
C SER A 87 -2.27 -6.08 1.10
N PHE A 88 -1.76 -6.64 2.21
CA PHE A 88 -0.88 -7.82 2.16
C PHE A 88 -1.56 -9.01 1.48
N ASN A 89 -2.77 -9.38 1.92
CA ASN A 89 -3.51 -10.51 1.34
C ASN A 89 -3.82 -10.29 -0.14
N GLN A 90 -4.23 -9.07 -0.51
CA GLN A 90 -4.57 -8.73 -1.88
C GLN A 90 -3.36 -8.76 -2.81
N LEU A 91 -2.17 -8.47 -2.29
CA LEU A 91 -0.94 -8.50 -3.06
C LEU A 91 -0.39 -9.92 -3.20
N HIS A 92 -0.41 -10.67 -2.09
CA HIS A 92 0.22 -11.98 -1.95
C HIS A 92 -0.45 -13.07 -2.80
N GLN A 93 -1.68 -12.85 -3.26
CA GLN A 93 -2.38 -13.78 -4.15
C GLN A 93 -1.86 -13.77 -5.60
N TRP A 94 -1.01 -12.80 -5.99
CA TRP A 94 -0.54 -12.64 -7.37
C TRP A 94 0.93 -13.01 -7.52
N ALA A 95 1.27 -13.71 -8.61
CA ALA A 95 2.64 -14.11 -8.91
C ALA A 95 3.58 -12.91 -9.14
N ALA A 96 3.14 -11.91 -9.89
CA ALA A 96 3.91 -10.70 -10.18
C ALA A 96 3.04 -9.45 -9.95
N PRO A 97 3.04 -8.89 -8.73
CA PRO A 97 2.16 -7.79 -8.40
C PRO A 97 2.76 -6.38 -8.61
N HIS A 98 3.97 -6.27 -9.15
CA HIS A 98 4.66 -5.01 -9.36
C HIS A 98 5.42 -5.01 -10.70
N PRO A 99 5.60 -3.85 -11.38
CA PRO A 99 6.36 -3.78 -12.64
C PRO A 99 7.81 -4.27 -12.55
N PRO A 100 8.54 -4.08 -11.43
CA PRO A 100 9.86 -4.70 -11.26
C PRO A 100 9.84 -6.24 -11.21
N GLY A 101 8.66 -6.86 -11.26
CA GLY A 101 8.45 -8.30 -11.25
C GLY A 101 8.59 -8.91 -9.84
N THR A 102 8.80 -10.22 -9.83
CA THR A 102 8.80 -11.06 -8.62
C THR A 102 9.95 -10.78 -7.65
N TRP A 103 10.97 -10.02 -8.06
CA TRP A 103 12.16 -9.71 -7.23
C TRP A 103 11.83 -8.97 -5.94
N LEU A 104 10.73 -8.21 -5.92
CA LEU A 104 10.26 -7.47 -4.76
C LEU A 104 9.26 -8.27 -3.90
N ASN A 105 8.83 -9.45 -4.35
CA ASN A 105 7.89 -10.28 -3.59
C ASN A 105 8.52 -10.69 -2.27
N LEU A 106 7.72 -10.67 -1.22
CA LEU A 106 8.04 -11.41 0.00
C LEU A 106 8.04 -12.92 -0.32
N PRO A 107 8.78 -13.74 0.44
CA PRO A 107 8.68 -15.20 0.32
C PRO A 107 7.22 -15.65 0.40
N GLU A 108 6.83 -16.67 -0.38
CA GLU A 108 5.45 -17.14 -0.50
C GLU A 108 4.86 -17.59 0.85
N GLU A 109 5.69 -18.12 1.75
CA GLU A 109 5.29 -18.59 3.07
C GLU A 109 5.29 -17.48 4.13
N THR A 110 5.53 -16.22 3.73
CA THR A 110 5.44 -15.08 4.63
C THR A 110 4.01 -14.94 5.13
N THR A 111 3.84 -14.75 6.44
CA THR A 111 2.52 -14.47 7.04
C THR A 111 2.53 -13.13 7.76
N LEU A 112 1.35 -12.55 7.95
CA LEU A 112 1.17 -11.31 8.69
C LEU A 112 0.26 -11.57 9.91
N GLU A 113 0.74 -11.18 11.08
CA GLU A 113 -0.03 -11.12 12.32
C GLU A 113 -0.42 -9.67 12.61
N THR A 114 -1.69 -9.45 12.98
CA THR A 114 -2.17 -8.18 13.53
C THR A 114 -2.19 -8.26 15.06
N VAL A 115 -1.12 -7.78 15.70
CA VAL A 115 -0.95 -7.86 17.17
C VAL A 115 -1.98 -6.99 17.88
N ASP A 116 -2.19 -5.78 17.35
CA ASP A 116 -3.23 -4.85 17.78
C ASP A 116 -3.61 -3.91 16.60
N ASN A 117 -4.51 -2.94 16.84
CA ASN A 117 -4.97 -2.02 15.79
C ASN A 117 -3.87 -1.19 15.10
N TYR A 118 -2.71 -1.03 15.73
CA TYR A 118 -1.58 -0.22 15.28
C TYR A 118 -0.23 -0.95 15.39
N THR A 119 -0.23 -2.28 15.42
CA THR A 119 0.99 -3.08 15.41
C THR A 119 0.79 -4.31 14.55
N VAL A 120 1.70 -4.54 13.60
CA VAL A 120 1.72 -5.76 12.79
C VAL A 120 3.07 -6.46 12.89
N ARG A 121 3.08 -7.77 12.68
CA ARG A 121 4.29 -8.58 12.61
C ARG A 121 4.29 -9.42 11.34
N PHE A 122 5.35 -9.27 10.54
CA PHE A 122 5.62 -10.16 9.42
C PHE A 122 6.45 -11.33 9.92
N HIS A 123 6.03 -12.55 9.62
CA HIS A 123 6.78 -13.77 9.90
C HIS A 123 7.32 -14.32 8.59
N PHE A 124 8.64 -14.47 8.50
CA PHE A 124 9.34 -14.95 7.32
C PHE A 124 9.77 -16.41 7.50
N PRO A 125 9.78 -17.22 6.42
CA PRO A 125 10.25 -18.60 6.47
C PRO A 125 11.76 -18.72 6.67
N TYR A 126 12.53 -17.68 6.32
CA TYR A 126 13.98 -17.63 6.47
C TYR A 126 14.46 -16.17 6.65
N PRO A 127 15.65 -15.95 7.25
CA PRO A 127 16.19 -14.61 7.41
C PRO A 127 16.43 -13.95 6.06
N SER A 128 16.01 -12.68 5.91
CA SER A 128 16.18 -11.93 4.67
C SER A 128 16.61 -10.49 4.95
N GLY A 129 17.84 -10.16 4.54
CA GLY A 129 18.36 -8.80 4.66
C GLY A 129 17.57 -7.75 3.85
N LEU A 130 16.83 -8.20 2.83
CA LEU A 130 16.01 -7.34 1.98
C LEU A 130 14.56 -7.21 2.45
N ALA A 131 14.14 -7.92 3.51
CA ALA A 131 12.74 -7.93 3.95
C ALA A 131 12.16 -6.52 4.12
N LYS A 132 12.88 -5.64 4.83
CA LYS A 132 12.47 -4.24 5.00
C LYS A 132 12.36 -3.49 3.67
N ALA A 133 13.30 -3.69 2.75
CA ALA A 133 13.31 -2.99 1.46
C ALA A 133 12.17 -3.43 0.53
N LYS A 134 11.76 -4.70 0.63
CA LYS A 134 10.65 -5.29 -0.13
C LYS A 134 9.28 -4.75 0.30
N LEU A 135 9.14 -4.30 1.55
CA LEU A 135 7.91 -3.65 2.01
C LEU A 135 7.56 -2.35 1.28
N ARG A 136 8.49 -1.74 0.52
CA ARG A 136 8.17 -0.60 -0.37
C ARG A 136 7.23 -0.99 -1.51
N ALA A 137 7.13 -2.28 -1.82
CA ALA A 137 6.25 -2.73 -2.89
C ALA A 137 4.81 -2.89 -2.36
N VAL A 138 4.61 -2.90 -1.05
CA VAL A 138 3.28 -3.10 -0.46
C VAL A 138 2.59 -1.74 -0.24
N HIS A 139 1.77 -1.33 -1.20
CA HIS A 139 1.01 -0.08 -1.15
C HIS A 139 -0.26 -0.21 -0.30
N MET A 140 -0.52 0.80 0.54
CA MET A 140 -1.70 0.84 1.41
C MET A 140 -2.86 1.50 0.67
N ALA A 141 -3.88 0.70 0.35
CA ALA A 141 -5.12 1.20 -0.24
C ALA A 141 -6.27 1.09 0.76
N ASN A 142 -7.28 1.94 0.60
CA ASN A 142 -8.49 1.88 1.40
C ASN A 142 -9.40 0.72 0.95
N ASN A 143 -10.41 0.41 1.76
CA ASN A 143 -11.34 -0.67 1.44
C ASN A 143 -12.15 -0.38 0.16
N LEU A 144 -12.49 0.89 -0.11
CA LEU A 144 -13.23 1.25 -1.31
C LEU A 144 -12.47 0.87 -2.58
N PHE A 145 -11.15 1.11 -2.58
CA PHE A 145 -10.28 0.72 -3.68
C PHE A 145 -10.41 -0.78 -3.95
N PHE A 146 -10.21 -1.64 -2.95
CA PHE A 146 -10.31 -3.10 -3.15
C PHE A 146 -11.73 -3.60 -3.48
N ASN A 147 -12.78 -2.96 -2.97
CA ASN A 147 -14.16 -3.44 -3.11
C ASN A 147 -14.85 -3.03 -4.42
N LYS A 148 -14.46 -1.89 -5.02
CA LYS A 148 -15.17 -1.32 -6.17
C LYS A 148 -14.29 -1.06 -7.38
N LEU A 149 -13.12 -0.48 -7.16
CA LEU A 149 -12.22 -0.12 -8.25
C LEU A 149 -11.34 -1.33 -8.60
N GLY A 150 -10.98 -2.11 -7.57
CA GLY A 150 -9.93 -3.10 -7.62
C GLY A 150 -8.65 -2.49 -8.19
N PHE A 151 -7.65 -3.33 -8.37
CA PHE A 151 -6.96 -3.23 -9.62
C PHE A 151 -7.70 -4.19 -10.57
N GLY A 152 -7.62 -4.01 -11.89
CA GLY A 152 -8.17 -4.95 -12.88
C GLY A 152 -7.58 -6.38 -12.82
N TYR A 153 -7.00 -6.78 -11.69
CA TYR A 153 -6.35 -8.06 -11.46
C TYR A 153 -7.25 -9.24 -11.77
N VAL A 154 -8.55 -9.14 -11.48
CA VAL A 154 -9.51 -10.21 -11.80
C VAL A 154 -9.66 -10.40 -13.30
N THR A 155 -9.54 -9.34 -14.11
CA THR A 155 -9.69 -9.43 -15.57
C THR A 155 -8.40 -9.90 -16.26
N GLN A 156 -7.23 -9.65 -15.67
CA GLN A 156 -5.94 -9.97 -16.29
C GLN A 156 -5.12 -11.06 -15.59
N GLY A 157 -5.52 -11.51 -14.41
CA GLY A 157 -4.79 -12.50 -13.62
C GLY A 157 -3.41 -12.03 -13.12
N SER A 158 -3.12 -10.73 -13.22
CA SER A 158 -1.84 -10.12 -12.86
C SER A 158 -2.07 -9.01 -11.85
N GLY A 159 -1.11 -8.83 -10.92
CA GLY A 159 -1.09 -7.70 -10.01
C GLY A 159 -0.45 -6.44 -10.64
N GLU A 160 -0.01 -6.52 -11.90
CA GLU A 160 0.41 -5.37 -12.68
C GLU A 160 -0.84 -4.56 -13.06
N GLY A 161 -0.99 -3.38 -12.46
CA GLY A 161 -2.17 -2.56 -12.64
C GLY A 161 -2.20 -1.91 -14.01
N HIS A 162 -2.84 -2.56 -14.97
CA HIS A 162 -3.28 -1.89 -16.18
C HIS A 162 -4.61 -1.17 -15.87
N TRP A 163 -4.62 0.16 -15.86
CA TRP A 163 -5.84 0.97 -15.69
C TRP A 163 -6.06 1.93 -16.85
#